data_AF-A0A1C0AIX1-F1
#
_entry.id   AF-A0A1C0AIX1-F1
#
_cell.length_a   1.000
_cell.length_b   1.000
_cell.length_c   1.000
_cell.angle_alpha   90.00
_cell.angle_beta   90.00
_cell.angle_gamma   90.00
#
_symmetry.space_group_name_H-M   'P 1'
#
loop_
_entity.id
_entity.type
_entity.pdbx_description
1 polymer ?
#
loop_
_entity_poly.entity_id
_entity_poly.type
_entity_poly.pdbx_seq_one_letter_code
_entity_poly.pdbx_strand_id
1 'polypeptide(L)'
;MLVAGADYTMVVTIKGASVSLELNGSFVRSMAYSAALADGRVGLVVGSATASYDSVRIRTDGWTAPEGTVTEPVPTDPVPADPVPTDPLPTDPDPTDPVPTDPEPEPTEPVPTEPVPTKPPKKK
;
A
#
# COMPACT_ATOMS: atom_id res chain seq x y z
N MET A 1 13.33 39.16 16.26
CA MET A 1 12.74 38.32 17.33
C MET A 1 11.63 37.49 16.70
N LEU A 2 11.59 36.18 16.98
CA LEU A 2 10.51 35.29 16.52
C LEU A 2 9.34 35.35 17.52
N VAL A 3 8.11 35.30 17.02
CA VAL A 3 6.88 35.39 17.82
C VAL A 3 6.00 34.17 17.52
N ALA A 4 5.41 33.58 18.55
CA ALA A 4 4.51 32.44 18.39
C ALA A 4 3.22 32.84 17.63
N GLY A 5 2.74 31.95 16.76
CA GLY A 5 1.54 32.17 15.94
C GLY A 5 1.74 33.11 14.75
N ALA A 6 2.96 33.56 14.48
CA ALA A 6 3.30 34.33 13.28
C ALA A 6 3.84 33.42 12.17
N ASP A 7 3.50 33.74 10.93
CA ASP A 7 4.01 33.06 9.75
C ASP A 7 5.39 33.59 9.35
N TYR A 8 6.26 32.69 8.94
CA TYR A 8 7.61 33.01 8.48
C TYR A 8 7.96 32.24 7.22
N THR A 9 8.64 32.92 6.29
CA THR A 9 9.27 32.27 5.15
C THR A 9 10.73 32.00 5.50
N MET A 10 11.13 30.73 5.56
CA MET A 10 12.52 30.34 5.74
C MET A 10 13.10 29.83 4.42
N VAL A 11 14.30 30.28 4.10
CA VAL A 11 15.08 29.75 2.98
C VAL A 11 16.41 29.24 3.52
N VAL A 12 16.66 27.95 3.33
CA VAL A 12 17.96 27.34 3.59
C VAL A 12 18.65 27.11 2.26
N THR A 13 19.85 27.64 2.10
CA THR A 13 20.70 27.39 0.93
C THR A 13 21.94 26.66 1.36
N ILE A 14 22.25 25.56 0.67
CA ILE A 14 23.46 24.78 0.87
C ILE A 14 24.30 24.95 -0.39
N LYS A 15 25.55 25.36 -0.24
CA LYS A 15 26.51 25.50 -1.35
C LYS A 15 27.88 25.02 -0.91
N GLY A 16 28.28 23.86 -1.43
CA GLY A 16 29.51 23.20 -1.01
C GLY A 16 29.49 22.93 0.49
N ALA A 17 30.43 23.52 1.23
CA ALA A 17 30.55 23.35 2.68
C ALA A 17 29.78 24.40 3.50
N SER A 18 29.00 25.28 2.86
CA SER A 18 28.32 26.40 3.53
C SER A 18 26.80 26.21 3.56
N VAL A 19 26.20 26.54 4.69
CA VAL A 19 24.74 26.61 4.89
C VAL A 19 24.39 28.04 5.27
N SER A 20 23.43 28.65 4.58
CA SER A 20 22.88 29.97 4.90
C SER A 20 21.39 29.89 5.16
N LEU A 21 20.92 30.68 6.13
CA LEU A 21 19.51 30.83 6.49
C LEU A 21 19.07 32.27 6.22
N GLU A 22 17.98 32.41 5.49
CA GLU A 22 17.21 33.64 5.37
C GLU A 22 15.84 33.46 6.02
N LEU A 23 15.36 34.54 6.63
CA LEU A 23 14.03 34.64 7.23
C LEU A 23 13.33 35.85 6.63
N ASN A 24 12.16 35.63 6.03
CA ASN A 24 11.39 36.64 5.32
C ASN A 24 12.23 37.39 4.27
N GLY A 25 13.14 36.68 3.60
CA GLY A 25 14.06 37.23 2.59
C GLY A 25 15.26 38.00 3.15
N SER A 26 15.39 38.13 4.47
CA SER A 26 16.58 38.73 5.10
C SER A 26 17.54 37.63 5.54
N PHE A 27 18.83 37.77 5.21
CA PHE A 27 19.87 36.92 5.76
C PHE A 27 19.89 36.98 7.30
N VAL A 28 19.92 35.81 7.93
CA VAL A 28 19.99 35.66 9.40
C VAL A 28 21.36 35.16 9.81
N ARG A 29 21.84 34.08 9.18
CA ARG A 29 23.10 33.42 9.57
C ARG A 29 23.66 32.54 8.46
N SER A 30 24.99 32.33 8.50
CA SER A 30 25.66 31.27 7.76
C SER A 30 26.60 30.46 8.67
N MET A 31 26.78 29.19 8.33
CA MET A 31 27.74 28.25 8.93
C MET A 31 28.58 27.61 7.84
N ALA A 32 29.87 27.40 8.12
CA ALA A 32 30.78 26.64 7.26
C ALA A 32 31.18 25.35 7.97
N TYR A 33 31.18 24.26 7.21
CA TYR A 33 31.61 22.94 7.63
C TYR A 33 32.99 22.62 7.04
N SER A 34 33.65 21.61 7.58
CA SER A 34 34.98 21.18 7.11
C SER A 34 34.96 20.42 5.78
N ALA A 35 33.78 19.98 5.33
CA ALA A 35 33.59 19.21 4.10
C ALA A 35 32.30 19.64 3.38
N ALA A 36 32.22 19.33 2.09
CA ALA A 36 31.04 19.60 1.28
C ALA A 36 29.83 18.76 1.72
N LEU A 37 28.66 19.40 1.75
CA LEU A 37 27.37 18.77 2.04
C LEU A 37 26.71 18.39 0.72
N ALA A 38 27.13 17.27 0.13
CA ALA A 38 26.72 16.86 -1.21
C ALA A 38 25.52 15.88 -1.23
N ASP A 39 25.25 15.21 -0.12
CA ASP A 39 24.19 14.21 0.00
C ASP A 39 23.51 14.26 1.38
N GLY A 40 22.39 13.55 1.51
CA GLY A 40 21.68 13.41 2.77
C GLY A 40 20.15 13.40 2.65
N ARG A 41 19.49 13.27 3.80
CA ARG A 41 18.04 13.39 3.90
C ARG A 41 17.65 14.85 4.18
N VAL A 42 16.53 15.26 3.60
CA VAL A 42 15.88 16.54 3.89
C VAL A 42 14.56 16.29 4.59
N GLY A 43 14.17 17.19 5.49
CA GLY A 43 12.94 17.06 6.26
C GLY A 43 12.66 18.28 7.11
N LEU A 44 11.49 18.26 7.73
CA LEU A 44 11.03 19.30 8.65
C LEU A 44 11.14 18.75 10.07
N VAL A 45 11.56 19.60 11.00
CA VAL A 45 11.75 19.22 12.40
C VAL A 45 11.13 20.29 13.28
N VAL A 46 10.32 19.86 14.25
CA VAL A 46 9.88 20.72 15.34
C VAL A 46 10.61 20.31 16.61
N GLY A 47 11.08 21.29 17.38
CA GLY A 47 11.67 21.06 18.69
C GLY A 47 10.59 20.83 19.75
N SER A 48 10.80 21.40 20.94
CA SER A 48 9.89 21.31 22.10
C SER A 48 8.61 22.15 21.97
N ALA A 49 7.98 22.18 20.78
CA ALA A 49 6.80 22.99 20.48
C ALA A 49 5.93 22.33 19.38
N THR A 50 4.84 22.99 19.00
CA THR A 50 4.04 22.65 17.81
C THR A 50 4.29 23.67 16.70
N ALA A 51 4.32 23.19 15.45
CA ALA A 51 4.47 24.03 14.27
C ALA A 51 3.69 23.43 13.10
N SER A 52 3.14 24.27 12.24
CA SER A 52 2.56 23.90 10.95
C SER A 52 3.48 24.33 9.81
N TYR A 53 3.53 23.52 8.75
CA TYR A 53 4.28 23.80 7.53
C TYR A 53 3.33 23.63 6.35
N ASP A 54 3.34 24.59 5.42
CA ASP A 54 2.42 24.59 4.28
C ASP A 54 3.18 24.58 2.95
N SER A 55 3.82 25.69 2.60
CA SER A 55 4.54 25.85 1.32
C SER A 55 5.98 25.34 1.35
N VAL A 56 6.17 24.01 1.38
CA VAL A 56 7.51 23.38 1.34
C VAL A 56 7.99 23.20 -0.09
N ARG A 57 9.13 23.81 -0.44
CA ARG A 57 9.77 23.65 -1.74
C ARG A 57 11.24 23.29 -1.59
N ILE A 58 11.66 22.26 -2.31
CA ILE A 58 13.07 21.83 -2.39
C ILE A 58 13.54 22.06 -3.83
N ARG A 59 14.73 22.64 -3.98
CA ARG A 59 15.39 22.84 -5.27
C ARG A 59 16.82 22.35 -5.16
N THR A 60 17.22 21.51 -6.11
CA THR A 60 18.61 21.12 -6.32
C THR A 60 19.08 21.77 -7.62
N ASP A 61 20.35 22.14 -7.68
CA ASP A 61 21.01 22.70 -8.86
C ASP A 61 21.29 21.59 -9.87
N GLY A 62 20.24 21.17 -10.59
CA GLY A 62 20.36 20.37 -11.80
C GLY A 62 21.06 19.02 -11.58
N TRP A 63 20.46 18.15 -10.78
CA TRP A 63 20.85 16.73 -10.75
C TRP A 63 20.68 16.13 -12.15
N THR A 64 21.79 15.91 -12.87
CA THR A 64 21.83 14.99 -14.01
C THR A 64 22.20 13.63 -13.46
N ALA A 65 21.27 12.67 -13.54
CA ALA A 65 21.58 11.31 -13.18
C ALA A 65 22.72 10.80 -14.07
N PRO A 66 23.72 10.07 -13.52
CA PRO A 66 24.72 9.42 -14.36
C PRO A 66 24.02 8.49 -15.34
N GLU A 67 24.41 8.50 -16.61
CA GLU A 67 23.83 7.61 -17.62
C GLU A 67 23.93 6.16 -17.13
N GLY A 68 22.79 5.56 -16.81
CA GLY A 68 22.72 4.21 -16.22
C GLY A 68 21.93 4.08 -14.91
N THR A 69 21.34 5.14 -14.34
CA THR A 69 20.33 4.94 -13.28
C THR A 69 19.07 4.35 -13.90
N VAL A 70 18.88 3.06 -13.66
CA VAL A 70 17.76 2.22 -14.07
C VAL A 70 16.43 2.98 -13.89
N THR A 71 15.73 3.21 -15.00
CA THR A 71 14.31 3.57 -15.00
C THR A 71 13.59 2.50 -14.18
N GLU A 72 12.95 2.86 -13.06
CA GLU A 72 11.98 1.96 -12.44
C GLU A 72 11.01 1.51 -13.55
N PRO A 73 10.76 0.19 -13.71
CA PRO A 73 9.79 -0.24 -14.69
C PRO A 73 8.45 0.37 -14.30
N VAL A 74 7.86 1.15 -15.21
CA VAL A 74 6.47 1.60 -15.04
C VAL A 74 5.63 0.33 -14.89
N PRO A 75 4.89 0.16 -13.77
CA PRO A 75 4.01 -0.99 -13.64
C PRO A 75 3.02 -0.94 -14.78
N THR A 76 3.10 -1.91 -15.69
CA THR A 76 2.11 -2.06 -16.75
C THR A 76 0.96 -2.81 -16.11
N ASP A 77 -0.12 -2.09 -15.79
CA ASP A 77 -1.33 -2.73 -15.29
C ASP A 77 -1.85 -3.67 -16.40
N PRO A 78 -1.97 -4.98 -16.16
CA PRO A 78 -2.47 -5.88 -17.18
C PRO A 78 -3.92 -5.49 -17.49
N VAL A 79 -4.20 -5.13 -18.75
CA VAL A 79 -5.58 -4.97 -19.22
C VAL A 79 -6.24 -6.35 -19.11
N PRO A 80 -7.34 -6.49 -18.35
CA PRO A 80 -8.07 -7.74 -18.30
C PRO A 80 -8.53 -8.09 -19.73
N ALA A 81 -8.08 -9.23 -20.25
CA ALA A 81 -8.66 -9.78 -21.46
C ALA A 81 -9.99 -10.42 -21.07
N ASP A 82 -11.11 -9.81 -21.47
CA ASP A 82 -12.41 -10.43 -21.30
C ASP A 82 -12.42 -11.77 -22.08
N PRO A 83 -12.67 -12.91 -21.41
CA PRO A 83 -12.77 -14.17 -22.10
C PRO A 83 -14.00 -14.13 -23.03
N VAL A 84 -13.78 -14.40 -24.32
CA VAL A 84 -14.90 -14.61 -25.24
C VAL A 84 -15.58 -15.92 -24.84
N PRO A 85 -16.87 -15.93 -24.49
CA PRO A 85 -17.57 -17.17 -24.16
C PRO A 85 -17.61 -18.07 -25.40
N THR A 86 -16.92 -19.19 -25.34
CA THR A 86 -17.10 -20.29 -26.30
C THR A 86 -18.27 -21.13 -25.85
N ASP A 87 -19.36 -21.09 -26.62
CA ASP A 87 -20.52 -21.94 -26.40
C ASP A 87 -20.20 -23.38 -26.83
N PRO A 88 -20.20 -24.38 -25.94
CA PRO A 88 -19.93 -25.75 -26.33
C PRO A 88 -21.09 -26.29 -27.18
N LEU A 89 -20.76 -26.93 -28.29
CA LEU A 89 -21.76 -27.65 -29.08
C LEU A 89 -22.32 -28.81 -28.23
N PRO A 90 -23.64 -29.00 -28.14
CA PRO A 90 -24.21 -30.13 -27.44
C PRO A 90 -23.69 -31.42 -28.08
N THR A 91 -23.04 -32.26 -27.26
CA THR A 91 -22.65 -33.60 -27.65
C THR A 91 -23.75 -34.53 -27.18
N ASP A 92 -24.46 -35.16 -28.12
CA ASP A 92 -25.49 -36.15 -27.79
C ASP A 92 -24.79 -37.47 -27.42
N PRO A 93 -24.92 -37.98 -26.18
CA PRO A 93 -24.34 -39.26 -25.82
C PRO A 93 -25.06 -40.40 -26.56
N ASP A 94 -24.29 -41.33 -27.14
CA ASP A 94 -24.85 -42.56 -27.68
C ASP A 94 -25.62 -43.33 -26.58
N PRO A 95 -26.87 -43.77 -26.84
CA PRO A 95 -27.63 -44.52 -25.86
C PRO A 95 -26.92 -45.83 -25.56
N THR A 96 -26.46 -45.98 -24.32
CA THR A 96 -25.88 -47.23 -23.83
C THR A 96 -27.01 -48.09 -23.25
N ASP A 97 -27.22 -49.27 -23.80
CA ASP A 97 -28.24 -50.19 -23.32
C ASP A 97 -27.76 -50.84 -21.99
N PRO A 98 -28.46 -50.64 -20.86
CA PRO A 98 -28.02 -51.20 -19.58
C PRO A 98 -28.18 -52.72 -19.57
N VAL A 99 -27.11 -53.43 -19.20
CA VAL A 99 -27.19 -54.85 -18.86
C VAL A 99 -27.97 -54.98 -17.54
N PRO A 100 -29.08 -55.74 -17.49
CA PRO A 100 -29.81 -55.92 -16.24
C PRO A 100 -28.92 -56.65 -15.22
N THR A 101 -28.67 -55.99 -14.09
CA THR A 101 -28.01 -56.59 -12.92
C THR A 101 -29.12 -56.90 -11.92
N ASP A 102 -29.30 -58.18 -11.59
CA ASP A 102 -30.30 -58.65 -10.63
C ASP A 102 -29.73 -58.51 -9.20
N PRO A 103 -30.25 -57.62 -8.33
CA PRO A 103 -29.79 -57.49 -6.96
C PRO A 103 -30.61 -58.39 -6.03
N GLU A 104 -29.98 -59.44 -5.51
CA GLU A 104 -30.52 -60.22 -4.40
C GLU A 104 -30.49 -59.37 -3.10
N PRO A 105 -31.59 -59.18 -2.37
CA PRO A 105 -31.63 -58.28 -1.22
C PRO A 105 -30.98 -58.89 0.03
N GLU A 106 -29.97 -58.22 0.58
CA GLU A 106 -29.47 -58.52 1.93
C GLU A 106 -30.40 -57.87 3.00
N PRO A 107 -30.88 -58.64 4.00
CA PRO A 107 -31.77 -58.12 5.02
C PRO A 107 -31.05 -57.20 6.02
N THR A 108 -31.57 -55.98 6.23
CA THR A 108 -31.06 -55.03 7.23
C THR A 108 -32.04 -54.92 8.40
N GLU A 109 -31.57 -55.13 9.64
CA GLU A 109 -32.36 -54.96 10.87
C GLU A 109 -32.33 -53.49 11.36
N PRO A 110 -33.44 -52.94 11.90
CA PRO A 110 -33.48 -51.57 12.39
C PRO A 110 -32.82 -51.43 13.78
N VAL A 111 -31.92 -50.45 13.90
CA VAL A 111 -31.35 -50.05 15.19
C VAL A 111 -32.28 -49.03 15.87
N PRO A 112 -32.73 -49.24 17.11
CA PRO A 112 -33.57 -48.27 17.84
C PRO A 112 -32.80 -46.98 18.16
N THR A 113 -33.44 -45.82 17.94
CA THR A 113 -32.92 -44.51 18.37
C THR A 113 -33.62 -44.06 19.64
N GLU A 114 -32.88 -43.79 20.71
CA GLU A 114 -33.43 -43.21 21.95
C GLU A 114 -33.51 -41.67 21.86
N PRO A 115 -34.59 -41.05 22.37
CA PRO A 115 -34.74 -39.59 22.35
C PRO A 115 -33.87 -38.92 23.43
N VAL A 116 -33.17 -37.85 23.03
CA VAL A 116 -32.38 -37.00 23.94
C VAL A 116 -33.31 -36.05 24.72
N PRO A 117 -33.24 -35.97 26.07
CA PRO A 117 -34.07 -35.05 26.85
C PRO A 117 -33.64 -33.58 26.69
N THR A 118 -34.56 -32.70 26.29
CA THR A 118 -34.37 -31.24 26.30
C THR A 118 -34.71 -30.63 27.67
N LYS A 119 -33.80 -29.80 28.21
CA LYS A 119 -33.95 -29.11 29.50
C LYS A 119 -34.84 -27.85 29.37
N PRO A 120 -35.82 -27.62 30.26
CA PRO A 120 -36.68 -26.42 30.19
C PRO A 120 -35.99 -25.13 30.71
N PRO A 121 -36.42 -23.94 30.24
CA PRO A 121 -35.76 -22.67 30.55
C PRO A 121 -36.08 -22.13 31.96
N LYS A 122 -35.10 -21.43 32.57
CA LYS A 122 -35.22 -20.77 33.89
C LYS A 122 -35.98 -19.43 33.78
N LYS A 123 -36.89 -19.14 34.73
CA LYS A 123 -37.53 -17.82 34.91
C LYS A 123 -36.73 -16.96 35.92
N LYS A 124 -36.78 -15.63 35.74
CA LYS A 124 -36.16 -14.61 36.60
C LYS A 124 -36.81 -14.54 37.98
#